data_AF-A0A3P8TLE2-F1
#
_entry.id   AF-A0A3P8TLE2-F1
#
_cell.length_a   1.000
_cell.length_b   1.000
_cell.length_c   1.000
_cell.angle_alpha   90.00
_cell.angle_beta   90.00
_cell.angle_gamma   90.00
#
_symmetry.space_group_name_H-M   'P 1'
#
loop_
_entity.id
_entity.type
_entity.pdbx_description
1 polymer ?
#
loop_
_entity_poly.entity_id
_entity_poly.type
_entity_poly.pdbx_seq_one_letter_code
_entity_poly.pdbx_strand_id
1 'polypeptide(L)'
;LTEASLKNKQIYNCFLNIPISVLGNKVIPICVECENNRRCNTDVKKENCRSYFSAVGAADFSVASEMLNKGPLLLSEARTCLGINGTSLSRDDVVVLGNMVAAMVTVLLSGKTQYGYNDGVKLKSKIIISNPGFLKSFMPKLRKTKTEKRRLKKLFKQISNHVKNPRSGICCTVGNITQVTASDTSFPFRYDQTLFDLCLGIPVLKDNLNSICEKVENDDFQKIILQKLNQAFPAGVSDQEVQVLGSVSRMASLHDISKWSITTTDTLAALMKAEDGSWKAAKSKEIITKYLSTSGKSLDSIELNMIDSNLCSLNTSTLKTISPDSIRNAKPLNVASCSAEQRRVLYEISNAAFRSQTGNPSIFYGLIKSCLVKNACYQHCAADLSKKCIIPPNSEN
;
A
#
# COMPACT_ATOMS: atom_id res chain seq x y z
N LEU A 1 18.93 -10.77 25.45
CA LEU A 1 17.72 -11.59 25.68
C LEU A 1 17.62 -12.60 24.54
N THR A 2 17.83 -13.89 24.83
CA THR A 2 17.81 -14.97 23.83
C THR A 2 16.36 -15.33 23.45
N GLU A 3 16.17 -15.86 22.24
CA GLU A 3 14.87 -16.27 21.71
C GLU A 3 14.09 -17.26 22.61
N ALA A 4 14.83 -18.03 23.43
CA ALA A 4 14.28 -18.92 24.45
C ALA A 4 13.68 -18.16 25.66
N SER A 5 14.29 -17.05 26.08
CA SER A 5 13.82 -16.26 27.22
C SER A 5 12.51 -15.49 26.94
N LEU A 6 12.25 -15.12 25.68
CA LEU A 6 10.98 -14.48 25.25
C LEU A 6 9.81 -15.46 25.14
N LYS A 7 10.07 -16.77 24.99
CA LYS A 7 9.05 -17.82 24.91
C LYS A 7 8.45 -18.20 26.27
N ASN A 8 8.93 -17.61 27.37
CA ASN A 8 8.44 -17.93 28.71
C ASN A 8 7.07 -17.27 28.99
N LYS A 9 6.05 -18.07 29.33
CA LYS A 9 4.64 -17.65 29.50
C LYS A 9 4.43 -16.54 30.55
N GLN A 10 5.31 -16.40 31.54
CA GLN A 10 5.20 -15.29 32.51
C GLN A 10 5.45 -13.92 31.87
N ILE A 11 6.34 -13.84 30.87
CA ILE A 11 6.59 -12.62 30.09
C ILE A 11 5.43 -12.36 29.11
N TYR A 12 4.59 -13.37 28.81
CA TYR A 12 3.45 -13.24 27.89
C TYR A 12 2.36 -12.28 28.39
N ASN A 13 2.09 -12.25 29.69
CA ASN A 13 0.96 -11.50 30.27
C ASN A 13 1.33 -10.06 30.63
N CYS A 14 2.59 -9.79 30.95
CA CYS A 14 3.05 -8.42 31.27
C CYS A 14 3.00 -7.47 30.06
N PHE A 15 2.98 -7.99 28.82
CA PHE A 15 3.09 -7.16 27.62
C PHE A 15 1.76 -6.63 27.05
N LEU A 16 0.60 -7.15 27.48
CA LEU A 16 -0.70 -6.74 26.93
C LEU A 16 -1.41 -5.60 27.69
N ASN A 17 -0.83 -5.07 28.78
CA ASN A 17 -1.39 -3.98 29.59
C ASN A 17 -2.91 -4.16 29.88
N ILE A 18 -3.31 -5.35 30.31
CA ILE A 18 -4.71 -5.63 30.68
C ILE A 18 -5.01 -4.86 31.98
N PRO A 19 -6.05 -3.99 32.04
CA PRO A 19 -6.31 -3.20 33.24
C PRO A 19 -6.67 -4.07 34.44
N ILE A 20 -5.94 -3.90 35.54
CA ILE A 20 -6.14 -4.62 36.81
C ILE A 20 -7.56 -4.39 37.37
N SER A 21 -8.21 -3.26 37.06
CA SER A 21 -9.58 -2.94 37.49
C SER A 21 -10.67 -3.82 36.87
N VAL A 22 -10.37 -4.58 35.81
CA VAL A 22 -11.28 -5.59 35.23
C VAL A 22 -11.26 -6.90 36.03
N LEU A 23 -10.28 -7.09 36.92
CA LEU A 23 -10.12 -8.25 37.81
C LEU A 23 -10.92 -8.10 39.12
N GLY A 24 -12.12 -7.52 39.07
CA GLY A 24 -12.92 -7.24 40.26
C GLY A 24 -13.13 -8.49 41.11
N ASN A 25 -12.55 -8.51 42.32
CA ASN A 25 -12.65 -9.44 43.48
C ASN A 25 -13.00 -10.93 43.28
N LYS A 26 -13.04 -11.44 42.06
CA LYS A 26 -13.12 -12.85 41.71
C LYS A 26 -11.78 -13.21 41.12
N VAL A 27 -10.96 -13.86 41.93
CA VAL A 27 -9.75 -14.55 41.53
C VAL A 27 -10.11 -15.45 40.34
N ILE A 28 -9.81 -15.02 39.12
CA ILE A 28 -9.77 -15.91 37.95
C ILE A 28 -8.34 -16.45 37.97
N PRO A 29 -8.13 -17.73 38.32
CA PRO A 29 -6.79 -18.28 38.43
C PRO A 29 -6.19 -18.31 37.02
N ILE A 30 -5.13 -17.55 36.79
CA ILE A 30 -4.33 -17.65 35.58
C ILE A 30 -2.91 -18.01 36.04
N CYS A 31 -2.52 -19.23 35.68
CA CYS A 31 -1.20 -19.87 35.83
C CYS A 31 -0.94 -20.64 37.14
N VAL A 32 -1.14 -21.96 37.08
CA VAL A 32 -0.26 -22.95 37.73
C VAL A 32 0.48 -23.70 36.61
N GLU A 33 1.73 -24.07 36.87
CA GLU A 33 2.75 -24.59 35.94
C GLU A 33 2.25 -25.56 34.84
N CYS A 34 2.81 -25.43 33.64
CA CYS A 34 2.69 -26.44 32.58
C CYS A 34 4.08 -27.01 32.27
N GLU A 35 4.52 -27.99 33.05
CA GLU A 35 5.50 -28.96 32.54
C GLU A 35 4.76 -29.92 31.59
N ASN A 36 5.34 -30.16 30.40
CA ASN A 36 4.91 -31.13 29.37
C ASN A 36 3.78 -30.73 28.41
N ASN A 37 4.12 -29.88 27.43
CA ASN A 37 3.71 -29.92 26.01
C ASN A 37 2.28 -30.39 25.61
N ARG A 38 1.23 -30.09 26.38
CA ARG A 38 -0.17 -30.20 25.96
C ARG A 38 -0.84 -28.81 25.97
N ARG A 39 -1.62 -28.57 24.91
CA ARG A 39 -2.48 -27.40 24.58
C ARG A 39 -2.72 -26.39 25.71
N CYS A 40 -2.47 -25.11 25.43
CA CYS A 40 -2.88 -24.02 26.31
C CYS A 40 -4.41 -23.86 26.33
N ASN A 41 -4.89 -23.58 27.54
CA ASN A 41 -6.22 -23.11 27.95
C ASN A 41 -7.26 -24.17 28.33
N THR A 42 -7.02 -24.82 29.47
CA THR A 42 -8.04 -25.50 30.29
C THR A 42 -8.58 -24.61 31.43
N ASP A 43 -8.09 -23.38 31.60
CA ASP A 43 -8.35 -22.56 32.80
C ASP A 43 -9.48 -21.54 32.61
N VAL A 44 -9.79 -21.11 31.38
CA VAL A 44 -10.97 -20.29 31.12
C VAL A 44 -12.20 -21.20 31.02
N LYS A 45 -12.95 -21.28 32.11
CA LYS A 45 -14.26 -21.96 32.12
C LYS A 45 -15.15 -21.41 31.00
N LYS A 46 -15.96 -22.27 30.38
CA LYS A 46 -16.85 -21.91 29.28
C LYS A 46 -17.75 -20.70 29.60
N GLU A 47 -18.22 -20.60 30.86
CA GLU A 47 -19.00 -19.46 31.34
C GLU A 47 -18.26 -18.11 31.30
N ASN A 48 -16.92 -18.11 31.39
CA ASN A 48 -16.07 -16.92 31.47
C ASN A 48 -15.43 -16.54 30.14
N CYS A 49 -15.53 -17.39 29.12
CA CYS A 49 -14.94 -17.17 27.79
C CYS A 49 -15.30 -15.79 27.21
N ARG A 50 -16.58 -15.41 27.31
CA ARG A 50 -17.06 -14.15 26.75
C ARG A 50 -16.42 -12.94 27.44
N SER A 51 -16.40 -12.92 28.76
CA SER A 51 -15.83 -11.81 29.55
C SER A 51 -14.31 -11.74 29.39
N TYR A 52 -13.63 -12.89 29.39
CA TYR A 52 -12.19 -12.98 29.16
C TYR A 52 -11.81 -12.44 27.78
N PHE A 53 -12.43 -12.95 26.71
CA PHE A 53 -12.10 -12.51 25.35
C PHE A 53 -12.59 -11.09 25.07
N SER A 54 -13.60 -10.57 25.77
CA SER A 54 -13.96 -9.15 25.74
C SER A 54 -12.86 -8.27 26.31
N ALA A 55 -12.25 -8.66 27.44
CA ALA A 55 -11.13 -7.93 28.03
C ALA A 55 -9.86 -8.03 27.18
N VAL A 56 -9.53 -9.23 26.69
CA VAL A 56 -8.41 -9.44 25.75
C VAL A 56 -8.64 -8.65 24.45
N GLY A 57 -9.86 -8.66 23.94
CA GLY A 57 -10.27 -7.92 22.75
C GLY A 57 -10.21 -6.40 22.92
N ALA A 58 -10.22 -5.87 24.13
CA ALA A 58 -10.02 -4.44 24.39
C ALA A 58 -8.54 -4.02 24.39
N ALA A 59 -7.60 -4.96 24.50
CA ALA A 59 -6.17 -4.67 24.59
C ALA A 59 -5.61 -3.99 23.33
N ASP A 60 -4.52 -3.24 23.50
CA ASP A 60 -3.78 -2.67 22.38
C ASP A 60 -2.74 -3.66 21.83
N PHE A 61 -3.16 -4.40 20.80
CA PHE A 61 -2.30 -5.32 20.06
C PHE A 61 -1.20 -4.63 19.23
N SER A 62 -1.12 -3.29 19.17
CA SER A 62 -0.04 -2.58 18.48
C SER A 62 1.29 -2.60 19.24
N VAL A 63 1.25 -2.90 20.54
CA VAL A 63 2.41 -3.06 21.44
C VAL A 63 2.91 -4.52 21.47
N ALA A 64 2.10 -5.46 20.99
CA ALA A 64 2.48 -6.87 20.94
C ALA A 64 3.60 -7.08 19.91
N SER A 65 4.73 -7.63 20.37
CA SER A 65 5.91 -7.87 19.52
C SER A 65 5.55 -8.72 18.29
N GLU A 66 5.96 -8.26 17.10
CA GLU A 66 5.84 -9.01 15.84
C GLU A 66 6.56 -10.36 15.92
N MET A 67 7.63 -10.47 16.73
CA MET A 67 8.42 -11.71 16.89
C MET A 67 7.65 -12.83 17.60
N LEU A 68 6.67 -12.49 18.43
CA LEU A 68 5.96 -13.47 19.25
C LEU A 68 4.80 -14.16 18.51
N ASN A 69 4.36 -13.63 17.36
CA ASN A 69 3.32 -14.21 16.48
C ASN A 69 2.11 -14.82 17.22
N LYS A 70 1.60 -14.14 18.27
CA LYS A 70 0.52 -14.68 19.15
C LYS A 70 -0.90 -14.55 18.61
N GLY A 71 -1.08 -13.79 17.52
CA GLY A 71 -2.39 -13.58 16.90
C GLY A 71 -3.09 -14.89 16.54
N PRO A 72 -2.49 -15.79 15.75
CA PRO A 72 -3.11 -17.07 15.38
C PRO A 72 -3.47 -17.96 16.58
N LEU A 73 -2.65 -17.96 17.63
CA LEU A 73 -2.88 -18.74 18.85
C LEU A 73 -4.09 -18.22 19.63
N LEU A 74 -4.15 -16.92 19.89
CA LEU A 74 -5.28 -16.28 20.57
C LEU A 74 -6.59 -16.44 19.79
N LEU A 75 -6.54 -16.49 18.44
CA LEU A 75 -7.73 -16.77 17.62
C LEU A 75 -8.22 -18.20 17.83
N SER A 76 -7.28 -19.16 17.85
CA SER A 76 -7.62 -20.56 18.06
C SER A 76 -8.27 -20.75 19.44
N GLU A 77 -7.69 -20.16 20.48
CA GLU A 77 -8.22 -20.20 21.84
C GLU A 77 -9.60 -19.53 21.91
N ALA A 78 -9.76 -18.37 21.29
CA ALA A 78 -11.04 -17.67 21.21
C ALA A 78 -12.12 -18.49 20.52
N ARG A 79 -11.78 -19.13 19.39
CA ARG A 79 -12.73 -19.97 18.65
C ARG A 79 -13.21 -21.15 19.48
N THR A 80 -12.27 -21.82 20.14
CA THR A 80 -12.59 -22.95 21.01
C THR A 80 -13.44 -22.52 22.21
N CYS A 81 -13.07 -21.42 22.88
CA CYS A 81 -13.74 -20.94 24.08
C CYS A 81 -15.16 -20.41 23.78
N LEU A 82 -15.29 -19.62 22.72
CA LEU A 82 -16.57 -18.99 22.33
C LEU A 82 -17.47 -19.91 21.49
N GLY A 83 -17.01 -21.11 21.13
CA GLY A 83 -17.78 -22.05 20.31
C GLY A 83 -17.98 -21.57 18.87
N ILE A 84 -17.02 -20.80 18.33
CA ILE A 84 -17.08 -20.27 16.97
C ILE A 84 -16.73 -21.38 15.98
N ASN A 85 -17.76 -21.94 15.35
CA ASN A 85 -17.63 -23.01 14.38
C ASN A 85 -17.63 -22.45 12.95
N GLY A 86 -16.60 -22.81 12.16
CA GLY A 86 -16.46 -22.43 10.74
C GLY A 86 -15.42 -21.33 10.48
N THR A 87 -15.40 -20.81 9.25
CA THR A 87 -14.45 -19.77 8.80
C THR A 87 -14.96 -18.35 8.96
N SER A 88 -16.16 -18.16 9.51
CA SER A 88 -16.84 -16.87 9.66
C SER A 88 -17.07 -16.47 11.12
N LEU A 89 -16.92 -15.18 11.43
CA LEU A 89 -17.28 -14.60 12.73
C LEU A 89 -18.70 -13.99 12.70
N SER A 90 -19.47 -14.18 13.77
CA SER A 90 -20.76 -13.54 14.01
C SER A 90 -20.59 -12.11 14.56
N ARG A 91 -21.69 -11.32 14.63
CA ARG A 91 -21.64 -9.93 15.12
C ARG A 91 -21.23 -9.90 16.57
N ASP A 92 -21.74 -10.85 17.33
CA ASP A 92 -21.42 -10.99 18.73
C ASP A 92 -19.97 -11.43 18.92
N ASP A 93 -19.45 -12.31 18.04
CA ASP A 93 -18.04 -12.69 18.08
C ASP A 93 -17.12 -11.49 17.83
N VAL A 94 -17.44 -10.63 16.87
CA VAL A 94 -16.61 -9.43 16.58
C VAL A 94 -16.66 -8.43 17.73
N VAL A 95 -17.82 -8.29 18.39
CA VAL A 95 -17.95 -7.43 19.58
C VAL A 95 -17.11 -7.97 20.73
N VAL A 96 -17.14 -9.28 20.97
CA VAL A 96 -16.36 -9.92 22.03
C VAL A 96 -14.87 -9.88 21.71
N LEU A 97 -14.47 -10.12 20.46
CA LEU A 97 -13.05 -10.20 20.10
C LEU A 97 -12.41 -8.82 19.85
N GLY A 98 -13.20 -7.78 19.58
CA GLY A 98 -12.73 -6.38 19.51
C GLY A 98 -11.48 -6.14 18.66
N ASN A 99 -10.48 -5.47 19.24
CA ASN A 99 -9.19 -5.12 18.65
C ASN A 99 -8.34 -6.34 18.24
N MET A 100 -8.66 -7.51 18.79
CA MET A 100 -7.96 -8.77 18.47
C MET A 100 -8.28 -9.22 17.04
N VAL A 101 -9.53 -9.07 16.59
CA VAL A 101 -9.93 -9.34 15.20
C VAL A 101 -9.14 -8.45 14.25
N ALA A 102 -8.93 -7.18 14.63
CA ALA A 102 -8.21 -6.22 13.80
C ALA A 102 -6.74 -6.60 13.60
N ALA A 103 -6.07 -7.09 14.65
CA ALA A 103 -4.70 -7.60 14.56
C ALA A 103 -4.62 -8.82 13.64
N MET A 104 -5.58 -9.74 13.75
CA MET A 104 -5.63 -10.95 12.92
C MET A 104 -5.89 -10.64 11.45
N VAL A 105 -6.88 -9.79 11.15
CA VAL A 105 -7.16 -9.37 9.77
C VAL A 105 -5.99 -8.56 9.20
N THR A 106 -5.27 -7.77 10.01
CA THR A 106 -4.08 -7.04 9.57
C THR A 106 -2.95 -7.99 9.18
N VAL A 107 -2.71 -9.04 9.95
CA VAL A 107 -1.74 -10.09 9.62
C VAL A 107 -2.14 -10.81 8.32
N LEU A 108 -3.43 -11.09 8.13
CA LEU A 108 -3.94 -11.72 6.91
C LEU A 108 -3.87 -10.80 5.68
N LEU A 109 -4.16 -9.50 5.82
CA LEU A 109 -4.14 -8.54 4.71
C LEU A 109 -2.74 -8.01 4.40
N SER A 110 -1.85 -7.88 5.37
CA SER A 110 -0.45 -7.52 5.14
C SER A 110 0.33 -8.65 4.46
N GLY A 111 -0.17 -9.89 4.51
CA GLY A 111 0.43 -11.06 3.87
C GLY A 111 1.75 -11.49 4.50
N LYS A 112 2.09 -10.95 5.68
CA LYS A 112 3.20 -11.44 6.51
C LYS A 112 2.67 -12.55 7.41
N THR A 113 2.43 -13.73 6.83
CA THR A 113 2.18 -14.96 7.59
C THR A 113 3.19 -16.01 7.18
N GLN A 114 3.76 -16.72 8.16
CA GLN A 114 4.66 -17.86 7.91
C GLN A 114 3.96 -19.10 7.30
N TYR A 115 2.64 -19.04 7.08
CA TYR A 115 1.82 -20.17 6.62
C TYR A 115 1.14 -19.95 5.26
N GLY A 116 1.51 -18.91 4.52
CA GLY A 116 0.89 -18.61 3.25
C GLY A 116 -0.56 -18.13 3.38
N TYR A 117 -1.03 -17.50 2.32
CA TYR A 117 -2.39 -16.99 2.19
C TYR A 117 -3.35 -18.16 2.02
N ASN A 118 -4.03 -18.57 3.10
CA ASN A 118 -5.19 -19.45 2.97
C ASN A 118 -6.40 -18.60 2.56
N ASP A 119 -6.77 -18.71 1.29
CA ASP A 119 -7.95 -18.11 0.62
C ASP A 119 -9.31 -18.52 1.25
N GLY A 120 -9.29 -19.20 2.40
CA GLY A 120 -10.43 -19.84 3.04
C GLY A 120 -11.11 -19.03 4.15
N VAL A 121 -10.52 -17.94 4.63
CA VAL A 121 -11.24 -17.04 5.57
C VAL A 121 -12.15 -16.11 4.77
N LYS A 122 -13.26 -16.66 4.29
CA LYS A 122 -14.42 -15.86 3.85
C LYS A 122 -15.02 -15.20 5.09
N LEU A 123 -14.42 -14.10 5.54
CA LEU A 123 -15.06 -13.14 6.43
C LEU A 123 -16.42 -12.84 5.80
N LYS A 124 -17.53 -13.22 6.45
CA LYS A 124 -18.85 -12.72 6.07
C LYS A 124 -18.87 -11.22 6.37
N SER A 125 -18.41 -10.51 5.36
CA SER A 125 -18.28 -9.07 5.22
C SER A 125 -19.37 -8.30 5.97
N LYS A 126 -20.64 -8.70 5.83
CA LYS A 126 -21.82 -8.10 6.48
C LYS A 126 -21.64 -7.72 7.96
N ILE A 127 -20.92 -8.51 8.73
CA ILE A 127 -20.86 -8.40 10.20
C ILE A 127 -19.69 -7.53 10.68
N ILE A 128 -18.51 -7.69 10.08
CA ILE A 128 -17.28 -6.98 10.46
C ILE A 128 -17.31 -5.53 9.95
N ILE A 129 -18.00 -5.32 8.83
CA ILE A 129 -18.12 -4.03 8.15
C ILE A 129 -19.13 -3.10 8.84
N SER A 130 -20.09 -3.67 9.58
CA SER A 130 -21.15 -2.90 10.24
C SER A 130 -20.78 -2.44 11.66
N ASN A 131 -19.56 -2.72 12.14
CA ASN A 131 -19.11 -2.30 13.47
C ASN A 131 -18.13 -1.11 13.37
N PRO A 132 -18.57 0.12 13.68
CA PRO A 132 -17.70 1.30 13.66
C PRO A 132 -16.50 1.18 14.61
N GLY A 133 -16.64 0.50 15.75
CA GLY A 133 -15.56 0.29 16.71
C GLY A 133 -14.44 -0.58 16.16
N PHE A 134 -14.77 -1.62 15.39
CA PHE A 134 -13.78 -2.45 14.71
C PHE A 134 -12.96 -1.62 13.72
N LEU A 135 -13.61 -0.84 12.86
CA LEU A 135 -12.93 -0.02 11.84
C LEU A 135 -12.02 1.05 12.47
N LYS A 136 -12.43 1.63 13.61
CA LYS A 136 -11.62 2.61 14.35
C LYS A 136 -10.30 2.04 14.86
N SER A 137 -10.26 0.76 15.24
CA SER A 137 -9.05 0.07 15.69
C SER A 137 -8.26 -0.55 14.53
N PHE A 138 -8.96 -1.01 13.51
CA PHE A 138 -8.39 -1.75 12.39
C PHE A 138 -7.67 -0.86 11.38
N MET A 139 -8.26 0.27 11.01
CA MET A 139 -7.67 1.15 10.00
C MET A 139 -6.33 1.76 10.40
N PRO A 140 -6.14 2.26 11.64
CA PRO A 140 -4.82 2.75 12.06
C PRO A 140 -3.74 1.68 11.98
N LYS A 141 -4.05 0.43 12.31
CA LYS A 141 -3.10 -0.69 12.20
C LYS A 141 -2.69 -0.93 10.76
N LEU A 142 -3.65 -1.02 9.84
CA LEU A 142 -3.37 -1.21 8.41
C LEU A 142 -2.53 -0.08 7.81
N ARG A 143 -2.77 1.17 8.24
CA ARG A 143 -2.00 2.36 7.84
C ARG A 143 -0.58 2.32 8.41
N LYS A 144 -0.43 2.00 9.71
CA LYS A 144 0.87 1.87 10.39
C LYS A 144 1.74 0.77 9.77
N THR A 145 1.14 -0.34 9.34
CA THR A 145 1.86 -1.46 8.71
C THR A 145 2.18 -1.24 7.22
N LYS A 146 1.90 -0.04 6.66
CA LYS A 146 2.11 0.30 5.24
C LYS A 146 1.53 -0.77 4.30
N THR A 147 0.30 -1.18 4.56
CA THR A 147 -0.39 -2.20 3.76
C THR A 147 -0.44 -1.76 2.30
N GLU A 148 -0.13 -2.69 1.38
CA GLU A 148 -0.20 -2.43 -0.07
C GLU A 148 -1.55 -1.80 -0.45
N LYS A 149 -1.50 -0.64 -1.13
CA LYS A 149 -2.70 0.10 -1.55
C LYS A 149 -3.68 -0.78 -2.33
N ARG A 150 -3.20 -1.66 -3.22
CA ARG A 150 -4.03 -2.64 -3.95
C ARG A 150 -4.90 -3.52 -3.05
N ARG A 151 -4.40 -3.91 -1.88
CA ARG A 151 -5.15 -4.71 -0.90
C ARG A 151 -6.15 -3.86 -0.14
N LEU A 152 -5.78 -2.64 0.23
CA LEU A 152 -6.71 -1.67 0.80
C LEU A 152 -7.85 -1.35 -0.16
N LYS A 153 -7.58 -1.15 -1.46
CA LYS A 153 -8.64 -0.96 -2.48
C LYS A 153 -9.62 -2.12 -2.52
N LYS A 154 -9.14 -3.37 -2.49
CA LYS A 154 -9.99 -4.58 -2.43
C LYS A 154 -10.85 -4.60 -1.16
N LEU A 155 -10.26 -4.30 -0.01
CA LEU A 155 -10.96 -4.21 1.27
C LEU A 155 -12.06 -3.13 1.22
N PHE A 156 -11.73 -1.93 0.73
CA PHE A 156 -12.68 -0.82 0.62
C PHE A 156 -13.82 -1.16 -0.33
N LYS A 157 -13.56 -1.79 -1.47
CA LYS A 157 -14.59 -2.23 -2.41
C LYS A 157 -15.53 -3.26 -1.79
N GLN A 158 -14.98 -4.22 -1.03
CA GLN A 158 -15.78 -5.17 -0.27
C GLN A 158 -16.63 -4.43 0.77
N ILE A 159 -16.05 -3.47 1.49
CA ILE A 159 -16.77 -2.64 2.47
C ILE A 159 -17.93 -1.86 1.82
N SER A 160 -17.64 -1.06 0.80
CA SER A 160 -18.60 -0.18 0.15
C SER A 160 -19.78 -0.94 -0.47
N ASN A 161 -19.56 -2.13 -1.06
CA ASN A 161 -20.63 -2.96 -1.62
C ASN A 161 -21.67 -3.43 -0.58
N HIS A 162 -21.34 -3.34 0.71
CA HIS A 162 -22.18 -3.81 1.81
C HIS A 162 -22.83 -2.70 2.63
N VAL A 163 -22.43 -1.44 2.41
CA VAL A 163 -23.13 -0.28 2.96
C VAL A 163 -24.43 -0.11 2.17
N LYS A 164 -25.52 -0.69 2.68
CA LYS A 164 -26.87 -0.47 2.14
C LYS A 164 -27.52 0.67 2.91
N ASN A 165 -27.80 1.80 2.25
CA ASN A 165 -28.63 2.83 2.84
C ASN A 165 -30.10 2.68 2.49
N PRO A 166 -31.03 2.78 3.47
CA PRO A 166 -32.47 2.60 3.24
C PRO A 166 -33.16 3.74 2.48
N ARG A 167 -32.50 4.87 2.21
CA ARG A 167 -33.11 6.03 1.54
C ARG A 167 -32.07 6.76 0.71
N SER A 168 -32.09 6.52 -0.60
CA SER A 168 -31.44 7.38 -1.59
C SER A 168 -32.16 8.73 -1.59
N GLY A 169 -31.77 9.61 -0.65
CA GLY A 169 -32.33 10.94 -0.47
C GLY A 169 -31.49 11.98 -1.21
N ILE A 170 -32.18 12.97 -1.77
CA ILE A 170 -31.66 14.09 -2.58
C ILE A 170 -30.72 15.04 -1.79
N CYS A 171 -30.43 14.75 -0.51
CA CYS A 171 -29.61 15.58 0.38
C CYS A 171 -28.75 14.74 1.34
N CYS A 172 -27.74 15.37 1.96
CA CYS A 172 -26.88 14.71 2.96
C CYS A 172 -27.66 14.41 4.26
N THR A 173 -28.17 13.18 4.40
CA THR A 173 -29.01 12.76 5.53
C THR A 173 -28.23 12.32 6.77
N VAL A 174 -26.95 11.99 6.61
CA VAL A 174 -26.07 11.48 7.68
C VAL A 174 -25.20 12.57 8.33
N GLY A 175 -25.39 13.83 7.92
CA GLY A 175 -24.58 14.97 8.34
C GLY A 175 -23.36 15.20 7.44
N ASN A 176 -23.07 16.47 7.16
CA ASN A 176 -21.97 16.88 6.29
C ASN A 176 -20.64 16.33 6.80
N ILE A 177 -19.74 15.99 5.87
CA ILE A 177 -18.36 15.66 6.21
C ILE A 177 -17.73 16.96 6.73
N THR A 178 -17.16 16.89 7.93
CA THR A 178 -16.42 17.99 8.57
C THR A 178 -14.96 17.57 8.78
N GLN A 179 -14.11 18.49 9.24
CA GLN A 179 -12.76 18.16 9.68
C GLN A 179 -12.74 17.03 10.73
N VAL A 180 -13.69 17.02 11.67
CA VAL A 180 -13.80 15.97 12.70
C VAL A 180 -14.09 14.62 12.05
N THR A 181 -15.02 14.58 11.09
CA THR A 181 -15.35 13.36 10.35
C THR A 181 -14.17 12.88 9.50
N ALA A 182 -13.51 13.77 8.77
CA ALA A 182 -12.34 13.45 7.95
C ALA A 182 -11.15 12.97 8.81
N SER A 183 -11.05 13.45 10.05
CA SER A 183 -10.03 13.06 11.03
C SER A 183 -10.32 11.72 11.70
N ASP A 184 -11.58 11.23 11.70
CA ASP A 184 -11.93 9.93 12.27
C ASP A 184 -11.13 8.78 11.59
N THR A 185 -10.72 7.80 12.39
CA THR A 185 -9.88 6.69 11.94
C THR A 185 -10.62 5.73 11.01
N SER A 186 -11.94 5.61 11.18
CA SER A 186 -12.85 4.79 10.37
C SER A 186 -13.39 5.49 9.12
N PHE A 187 -13.03 6.75 8.88
CA PHE A 187 -13.32 7.41 7.60
C PHE A 187 -12.70 6.62 6.43
N PRO A 188 -13.42 6.37 5.33
CA PRO A 188 -14.71 6.95 4.91
C PRO A 188 -15.93 5.98 5.00
N PHE A 189 -15.88 4.92 5.81
CA PHE A 189 -16.80 3.77 5.66
C PHE A 189 -18.26 4.00 6.05
N ARG A 190 -18.62 5.16 6.61
CA ARG A 190 -20.02 5.51 6.92
C ARG A 190 -20.79 6.00 5.69
N TYR A 191 -20.09 6.27 4.60
CA TYR A 191 -20.66 6.81 3.38
C TYR A 191 -20.72 5.71 2.32
N ASP A 192 -21.79 5.69 1.53
CA ASP A 192 -21.79 5.10 0.19
C ASP A 192 -21.35 6.17 -0.82
N GLN A 193 -21.26 5.81 -2.11
CA GLN A 193 -20.79 6.73 -3.15
C GLN A 193 -21.65 8.00 -3.24
N THR A 194 -22.98 7.84 -3.22
CA THR A 194 -23.92 8.95 -3.37
C THR A 194 -23.85 9.88 -2.16
N LEU A 195 -23.85 9.33 -0.94
CA LEU A 195 -23.71 10.13 0.27
C LEU A 195 -22.33 10.78 0.37
N PHE A 196 -21.26 10.11 -0.06
CA PHE A 196 -19.93 10.69 -0.05
C PHE A 196 -19.88 11.94 -0.95
N ASP A 197 -20.50 11.88 -2.13
CA ASP A 197 -20.62 13.03 -3.01
C ASP A 197 -21.49 14.15 -2.41
N LEU A 198 -22.68 13.81 -1.92
CA LEU A 198 -23.60 14.81 -1.36
C LEU A 198 -23.07 15.47 -0.07
N CYS A 199 -22.37 14.71 0.78
CA CYS A 199 -21.91 15.18 2.09
C CYS A 199 -20.51 15.79 2.09
N LEU A 200 -19.70 15.59 1.04
CA LEU A 200 -18.38 16.20 0.92
C LEU A 200 -18.49 17.58 0.27
N GLY A 201 -18.50 18.63 1.10
CA GLY A 201 -18.47 20.01 0.64
C GLY A 201 -17.09 20.41 0.08
N ILE A 202 -17.08 21.27 -0.94
CA ILE A 202 -15.84 21.80 -1.55
C ILE A 202 -14.94 22.50 -0.51
N PRO A 203 -15.43 23.40 0.37
CA PRO A 203 -14.56 24.05 1.36
C PRO A 203 -13.87 23.04 2.28
N VAL A 204 -14.63 22.05 2.78
CA VAL A 204 -14.09 21.00 3.66
C VAL A 204 -13.04 20.15 2.93
N LEU A 205 -13.26 19.84 1.65
CA LEU A 205 -12.27 19.13 0.85
C LEU A 205 -10.97 19.93 0.74
N LYS A 206 -11.04 21.24 0.44
CA LYS A 206 -9.84 22.10 0.33
C LYS A 206 -9.05 22.12 1.64
N ASP A 207 -9.72 22.38 2.75
CA ASP A 207 -9.08 22.55 4.05
C ASP A 207 -8.49 21.24 4.60
N ASN A 208 -8.95 20.08 4.11
CA ASN A 208 -8.57 18.75 4.62
C ASN A 208 -8.05 17.81 3.53
N LEU A 209 -7.61 18.33 2.38
CA LEU A 209 -7.29 17.54 1.18
C LEU A 209 -6.32 16.39 1.50
N ASN A 210 -5.20 16.70 2.15
CA ASN A 210 -4.18 15.71 2.51
C ASN A 210 -4.75 14.58 3.37
N SER A 211 -5.46 14.92 4.46
CA SER A 211 -6.05 13.91 5.35
C SER A 211 -7.10 13.05 4.65
N ILE A 212 -7.84 13.60 3.69
CA ILE A 212 -8.84 12.84 2.94
C ILE A 212 -8.16 11.90 1.95
N CYS A 213 -7.21 12.41 1.15
CA CYS A 213 -6.45 11.63 0.17
C CYS A 213 -5.64 10.49 0.81
N GLU A 214 -5.11 10.68 2.01
CA GLU A 214 -4.38 9.63 2.75
C GLU A 214 -5.30 8.45 3.16
N LYS A 215 -6.59 8.72 3.40
CA LYS A 215 -7.50 7.75 4.02
C LYS A 215 -8.40 7.03 3.03
N VAL A 216 -8.62 7.58 1.83
CA VAL A 216 -9.61 7.10 0.87
C VAL A 216 -8.96 6.25 -0.23
N GLU A 217 -9.28 4.96 -0.25
CA GLU A 217 -8.76 4.00 -1.25
C GLU A 217 -9.81 3.47 -2.23
N ASN A 218 -11.09 3.79 -2.02
CA ASN A 218 -12.16 3.37 -2.92
C ASN A 218 -12.12 4.21 -4.22
N ASP A 219 -11.98 3.56 -5.38
CA ASP A 219 -11.86 4.25 -6.67
C ASP A 219 -13.02 5.23 -6.97
N ASP A 220 -14.25 4.91 -6.57
CA ASP A 220 -15.40 5.77 -6.81
C ASP A 220 -15.39 7.00 -5.91
N PHE A 221 -14.91 6.88 -4.67
CA PHE A 221 -14.70 8.04 -3.79
C PHE A 221 -13.53 8.89 -4.27
N GLN A 222 -12.47 8.26 -4.75
CA GLN A 222 -11.33 8.96 -5.34
C GLN A 222 -11.74 9.79 -6.57
N LYS A 223 -12.64 9.26 -7.41
CA LYS A 223 -13.23 10.04 -8.53
C LYS A 223 -14.01 11.25 -8.04
N ILE A 224 -14.85 11.09 -7.01
CA ILE A 224 -15.61 12.19 -6.42
C ILE A 224 -14.68 13.27 -5.85
N ILE A 225 -13.62 12.87 -5.13
CA ILE A 225 -12.61 13.80 -4.62
C ILE A 225 -12.03 14.62 -5.77
N LEU A 226 -11.62 13.96 -6.85
CA LEU A 226 -11.03 14.66 -7.99
C LEU A 226 -12.03 15.58 -8.71
N GLN A 227 -13.28 15.14 -8.88
CA GLN A 227 -14.34 15.97 -9.47
C GLN A 227 -14.56 17.25 -8.65
N LYS A 228 -14.66 17.14 -7.32
CA LYS A 228 -14.84 18.28 -6.42
C LYS A 228 -13.58 19.16 -6.36
N LEU A 229 -12.39 18.57 -6.44
CA LEU A 229 -11.14 19.33 -6.51
C LEU A 229 -11.10 20.20 -7.78
N ASN A 230 -11.50 19.66 -8.93
CA ASN A 230 -11.58 20.43 -10.17
C ASN A 230 -12.64 21.54 -10.12
N GLN A 231 -13.74 21.34 -9.38
CA GLN A 231 -14.73 22.41 -9.13
C GLN A 231 -14.17 23.50 -8.21
N ALA A 232 -13.35 23.11 -7.24
CA ALA A 232 -12.69 24.02 -6.30
C ALA A 232 -11.61 24.89 -6.96
N PHE A 233 -10.98 24.37 -8.00
CA PHE A 233 -9.83 24.96 -8.68
C PHE A 233 -10.04 24.99 -10.22
N PRO A 234 -11.00 25.77 -10.73
CA PRO A 234 -11.34 25.78 -12.15
C PRO A 234 -10.19 26.28 -13.05
N ALA A 235 -9.32 27.14 -12.51
CA ALA A 235 -8.15 27.69 -13.19
C ALA A 235 -6.95 26.72 -13.23
N GLY A 236 -6.98 25.64 -12.45
CA GLY A 236 -5.87 24.70 -12.31
C GLY A 236 -5.52 24.42 -10.86
N VAL A 237 -4.97 23.23 -10.62
CA VAL A 237 -4.59 22.72 -9.30
C VAL A 237 -3.09 22.95 -9.11
N SER A 238 -2.67 23.61 -8.02
CA SER A 238 -1.26 23.98 -7.82
C SER A 238 -0.38 22.79 -7.43
N ASP A 239 0.94 22.95 -7.49
CA ASP A 239 1.91 21.94 -7.05
C ASP A 239 1.61 21.46 -5.62
N GLN A 240 1.23 22.37 -4.70
CA GLN A 240 0.92 22.05 -3.30
C GLN A 240 -0.26 21.09 -3.16
N GLU A 241 -1.35 21.31 -3.91
CA GLU A 241 -2.49 20.40 -3.86
C GLU A 241 -2.23 19.09 -4.61
N VAL A 242 -1.48 19.12 -5.72
CA VAL A 242 -1.14 17.92 -6.51
C VAL A 242 -0.27 16.96 -5.69
N GLN A 243 0.68 17.48 -4.90
CA GLN A 243 1.61 16.69 -4.08
C GLN A 243 0.91 15.78 -3.07
N VAL A 244 -0.27 16.18 -2.58
CA VAL A 244 -1.00 15.44 -1.53
C VAL A 244 -2.04 14.46 -2.08
N LEU A 245 -2.22 14.37 -3.41
CA LEU A 245 -3.26 13.52 -4.00
C LEU A 245 -3.01 12.03 -3.80
N GLY A 246 -1.76 11.59 -3.70
CA GLY A 246 -1.40 10.17 -3.54
C GLY A 246 -2.12 9.27 -4.55
N SER A 247 -2.75 8.20 -4.09
CA SER A 247 -3.49 7.25 -4.95
C SER A 247 -4.73 7.83 -5.64
N VAL A 248 -5.28 8.97 -5.15
CA VAL A 248 -6.38 9.70 -5.82
C VAL A 248 -5.96 10.18 -7.21
N SER A 249 -4.69 10.58 -7.37
CA SER A 249 -4.16 11.07 -8.65
C SER A 249 -4.35 10.06 -9.79
N ARG A 250 -4.37 8.75 -9.50
CA ARG A 250 -4.52 7.70 -10.51
C ARG A 250 -5.90 7.69 -11.18
N MET A 251 -6.91 8.26 -10.54
CA MET A 251 -8.26 8.40 -11.12
C MET A 251 -8.35 9.53 -12.15
N ALA A 252 -7.33 10.39 -12.25
CA ALA A 252 -7.35 11.55 -13.13
C ALA A 252 -7.38 11.21 -14.62
N SER A 253 -8.22 11.90 -15.36
CA SER A 253 -8.19 11.90 -16.82
C SER A 253 -7.01 12.74 -17.35
N LEU A 254 -6.71 12.65 -18.65
CA LEU A 254 -5.71 13.51 -19.27
C LEU A 254 -6.10 15.00 -19.16
N HIS A 255 -7.39 15.31 -19.23
CA HIS A 255 -7.90 16.67 -19.06
C HIS A 255 -7.74 17.19 -17.63
N ASP A 256 -7.79 16.32 -16.62
CA ASP A 256 -7.49 16.73 -15.24
C ASP A 256 -6.00 17.02 -15.09
N ILE A 257 -5.14 16.13 -15.59
CA ILE A 257 -3.68 16.26 -15.55
C ILE A 257 -3.22 17.53 -16.27
N SER A 258 -3.84 17.87 -17.40
CA SER A 258 -3.48 19.08 -18.16
C SER A 258 -3.74 20.38 -17.38
N LYS A 259 -4.53 20.34 -16.30
CA LYS A 259 -4.79 21.48 -15.40
C LYS A 259 -3.89 21.53 -14.17
N TRP A 260 -3.03 20.54 -13.94
CA TRP A 260 -2.15 20.49 -12.77
C TRP A 260 -0.86 21.27 -12.99
N SER A 261 -0.41 22.03 -12.00
CA SER A 261 0.96 22.56 -11.98
C SER A 261 1.92 21.46 -11.49
N ILE A 262 2.91 21.14 -12.32
CA ILE A 262 3.91 20.10 -12.07
C ILE A 262 5.28 20.73 -12.32
N THR A 263 5.60 21.75 -11.54
CA THR A 263 6.79 22.60 -11.78
C THR A 263 7.97 22.20 -10.90
N THR A 264 7.70 21.52 -9.79
CA THR A 264 8.72 21.14 -8.80
C THR A 264 9.05 19.65 -8.87
N THR A 265 10.28 19.33 -8.49
CA THR A 265 10.77 17.94 -8.43
C THR A 265 9.97 17.14 -7.38
N ASP A 266 9.57 17.78 -6.29
CA ASP A 266 8.73 17.15 -5.25
C ASP A 266 7.35 16.74 -5.76
N THR A 267 6.72 17.56 -6.63
CA THR A 267 5.46 17.20 -7.27
C THR A 267 5.61 16.01 -8.21
N LEU A 268 6.67 16.00 -9.03
CA LEU A 268 6.95 14.85 -9.89
C LEU A 268 7.19 13.60 -9.04
N ALA A 269 8.01 13.69 -7.99
CA ALA A 269 8.31 12.59 -7.09
C ALA A 269 7.04 12.06 -6.41
N ALA A 270 6.15 12.94 -5.92
CA ALA A 270 4.88 12.56 -5.33
C ALA A 270 3.98 11.81 -6.31
N LEU A 271 3.92 12.25 -7.57
CA LEU A 271 3.13 11.59 -8.61
C LEU A 271 3.73 10.25 -9.05
N MET A 272 5.06 10.08 -9.01
CA MET A 272 5.75 8.87 -9.49
C MET A 272 5.90 7.76 -8.45
N LYS A 273 5.42 7.95 -7.22
CA LYS A 273 5.40 6.90 -6.17
C LYS A 273 4.71 5.63 -6.65
N ALA A 274 5.44 4.52 -6.64
CA ALA A 274 4.93 3.22 -7.08
C ALA A 274 3.83 2.68 -6.15
N GLU A 275 3.87 3.07 -4.88
CA GLU A 275 2.93 2.65 -3.84
C GLU A 275 1.49 3.08 -4.16
N ASP A 276 1.34 4.24 -4.80
CA ASP A 276 0.04 4.83 -5.15
C ASP A 276 -0.59 4.21 -6.41
N GLY A 277 0.13 3.29 -7.07
CA GLY A 277 -0.31 2.56 -8.26
C GLY A 277 0.45 2.97 -9.52
N SER A 278 0.35 2.14 -10.57
CA SER A 278 1.01 2.41 -11.84
C SER A 278 0.24 3.42 -12.69
N TRP A 279 0.97 4.21 -13.47
CA TRP A 279 0.38 5.06 -14.50
C TRP A 279 0.17 4.30 -15.80
N LYS A 280 -0.84 4.72 -16.57
CA LYS A 280 -0.92 4.38 -17.99
C LYS A 280 0.07 5.24 -18.76
N ALA A 281 0.70 4.69 -19.80
CA ALA A 281 1.75 5.37 -20.56
C ALA A 281 1.35 6.77 -21.05
N ALA A 282 0.12 6.95 -21.56
CA ALA A 282 -0.34 8.27 -21.99
C ALA A 282 -0.37 9.31 -20.85
N LYS A 283 -0.78 8.90 -19.64
CA LYS A 283 -0.88 9.79 -18.47
C LYS A 283 0.49 10.11 -17.90
N SER A 284 1.37 9.11 -17.76
CA SER A 284 2.74 9.36 -17.30
C SER A 284 3.51 10.25 -18.26
N LYS A 285 3.33 10.05 -19.57
CA LYS A 285 3.93 10.90 -20.61
C LYS A 285 3.50 12.36 -20.43
N GLU A 286 2.21 12.62 -20.24
CA GLU A 286 1.68 13.96 -20.02
C GLU A 286 2.31 14.61 -18.77
N ILE A 287 2.33 13.89 -17.64
CA ILE A 287 2.91 14.37 -16.38
C ILE A 287 4.39 14.74 -16.54
N ILE A 288 5.18 13.84 -17.12
CA ILE A 288 6.63 14.04 -17.24
C ILE A 288 6.93 15.14 -18.26
N THR A 289 6.22 15.18 -19.39
CA THR A 289 6.42 16.23 -20.40
C THR A 289 6.08 17.61 -19.84
N LYS A 290 5.01 17.70 -19.03
CA LYS A 290 4.64 18.94 -18.36
C LYS A 290 5.72 19.44 -17.41
N TYR A 291 6.30 18.54 -16.61
CA TYR A 291 7.45 18.85 -15.77
C TYR A 291 8.64 19.37 -16.58
N LEU A 292 9.01 18.65 -17.64
CA LEU A 292 10.14 19.02 -18.51
C LEU A 292 9.92 20.31 -19.30
N SER A 293 8.68 20.77 -19.44
CA SER A 293 8.37 22.07 -20.07
C SER A 293 8.64 23.26 -19.15
N THR A 294 8.92 23.01 -17.86
CA THR A 294 9.29 24.05 -16.90
C THR A 294 10.76 24.45 -17.11
N SER A 295 11.04 25.75 -17.09
CA SER A 295 12.40 26.27 -17.28
C SER A 295 13.40 25.64 -16.31
N GLY A 296 14.53 25.20 -16.84
CA GLY A 296 15.60 24.58 -16.06
C GLY A 296 15.33 23.13 -15.61
N LYS A 297 14.29 22.46 -16.13
CA LYS A 297 14.02 21.04 -15.84
C LYS A 297 14.55 20.13 -16.95
N SER A 298 15.21 19.06 -16.54
CA SER A 298 15.83 18.06 -17.40
C SER A 298 15.67 16.66 -16.81
N LEU A 299 15.89 15.63 -17.64
CA LEU A 299 15.94 14.23 -17.20
C LEU A 299 17.32 13.91 -16.62
N ASP A 300 17.61 14.46 -15.44
CA ASP A 300 18.83 14.17 -14.70
C ASP A 300 18.72 12.88 -13.87
N SER A 301 19.82 12.51 -13.22
CA SER A 301 19.89 11.24 -12.47
C SER A 301 18.77 11.10 -11.42
N ILE A 302 18.35 12.21 -10.82
CA ILE A 302 17.26 12.25 -9.84
C ILE A 302 15.93 11.92 -10.52
N GLU A 303 15.59 12.63 -11.60
CA GLU A 303 14.36 12.41 -12.38
C GLU A 303 14.30 11.00 -12.97
N LEU A 304 15.41 10.49 -13.50
CA LEU A 304 15.50 9.13 -14.04
C LEU A 304 15.18 8.08 -12.97
N ASN A 305 15.70 8.27 -11.75
CA ASN A 305 15.42 7.39 -10.62
C ASN A 305 13.96 7.50 -10.14
N MET A 306 13.33 8.66 -10.29
CA MET A 306 11.95 8.90 -9.88
C MET A 306 10.95 8.29 -10.86
N ILE A 307 11.13 8.50 -12.17
CA ILE A 307 10.15 8.06 -13.17
C ILE A 307 10.21 6.54 -13.39
N ASP A 308 11.39 5.93 -13.21
CA ASP A 308 11.66 4.48 -13.27
C ASP A 308 10.88 3.78 -14.41
N SER A 309 9.89 2.94 -14.08
CA SER A 309 9.05 2.19 -15.03
C SER A 309 8.28 3.03 -16.05
N ASN A 310 8.17 4.34 -15.82
CA ASN A 310 7.49 5.29 -16.71
C ASN A 310 8.43 5.93 -17.74
N LEU A 311 9.75 5.67 -17.69
CA LEU A 311 10.74 6.20 -18.64
C LEU A 311 10.32 5.94 -20.09
N CYS A 312 9.88 4.71 -20.38
CA CYS A 312 9.49 4.27 -21.71
C CYS A 312 8.14 4.84 -22.19
N SER A 313 7.45 5.67 -21.40
CA SER A 313 6.29 6.43 -21.89
C SER A 313 6.67 7.65 -22.73
N LEU A 314 7.94 8.07 -22.66
CA LEU A 314 8.47 9.21 -23.39
C LEU A 314 8.81 8.85 -24.84
N ASN A 315 8.72 9.83 -25.75
CA ASN A 315 9.15 9.62 -27.12
C ASN A 315 10.68 9.62 -27.23
N THR A 316 11.19 9.13 -28.35
CA THR A 316 12.63 9.06 -28.60
C THR A 316 13.30 10.44 -28.63
N SER A 317 12.61 11.50 -29.03
CA SER A 317 13.17 12.86 -29.03
C SER A 317 13.42 13.37 -27.61
N THR A 318 12.51 13.15 -26.66
CA THR A 318 12.74 13.48 -25.25
C THR A 318 13.81 12.58 -24.64
N LEU A 319 13.85 11.28 -24.96
CA LEU A 319 14.90 10.40 -24.44
C LEU A 319 16.31 10.81 -24.92
N LYS A 320 16.43 11.35 -26.13
CA LYS A 320 17.70 11.87 -26.67
C LYS A 320 18.26 13.08 -25.92
N THR A 321 17.45 13.79 -25.13
CA THR A 321 17.93 14.94 -24.36
C THR A 321 18.64 14.53 -23.06
N ILE A 322 18.60 13.24 -22.70
CA ILE A 322 19.29 12.72 -21.51
C ILE A 322 20.80 12.81 -21.74
N SER A 323 21.53 13.38 -20.78
CA SER A 323 22.98 13.45 -20.86
C SER A 323 23.63 12.11 -20.46
N PRO A 324 24.82 11.78 -21.00
CA PRO A 324 25.59 10.63 -20.55
C PRO A 324 25.88 10.64 -19.03
N ASP A 325 26.13 11.81 -18.45
CA ASP A 325 26.39 11.93 -17.01
C ASP A 325 25.15 11.69 -16.16
N SER A 326 23.97 12.06 -16.66
CA SER A 326 22.70 11.75 -16.01
C SER A 326 22.49 10.23 -15.92
N ILE A 327 22.84 9.47 -16.96
CA ILE A 327 22.80 7.98 -16.94
C ILE A 327 23.87 7.42 -16.00
N ARG A 328 25.10 7.96 -16.04
CA ARG A 328 26.22 7.49 -15.21
C ARG A 328 25.89 7.53 -13.72
N ASN A 329 25.15 8.55 -13.29
CA ASN A 329 24.83 8.80 -11.88
C ASN A 329 23.44 8.25 -11.47
N ALA A 330 22.66 7.71 -12.42
CA ALA A 330 21.37 7.09 -12.13
C ALA A 330 21.51 5.64 -11.68
N LYS A 331 20.44 5.10 -11.11
CA LYS A 331 20.25 3.65 -10.96
C LYS A 331 20.11 3.01 -12.34
N PRO A 332 20.32 1.68 -12.46
CA PRO A 332 20.12 0.98 -13.71
C PRO A 332 18.73 1.28 -14.30
N LEU A 333 18.71 1.80 -15.53
CA LEU A 333 17.47 2.22 -16.18
C LEU A 333 16.49 1.06 -16.34
N ASN A 334 15.23 1.29 -15.95
CA ASN A 334 14.15 0.35 -16.17
C ASN A 334 13.59 0.52 -17.58
N VAL A 335 14.08 -0.30 -18.51
CA VAL A 335 13.67 -0.27 -19.92
C VAL A 335 12.71 -1.40 -20.29
N ALA A 336 12.10 -2.08 -19.32
CA ALA A 336 11.31 -3.29 -19.55
C ALA A 336 10.16 -3.08 -20.57
N SER A 337 9.51 -1.91 -20.52
CA SER A 337 8.39 -1.52 -21.38
C SER A 337 8.81 -0.75 -22.65
N CYS A 338 10.10 -0.57 -22.90
CA CYS A 338 10.59 0.22 -24.04
C CYS A 338 10.54 -0.55 -25.36
N SER A 339 10.21 0.17 -26.44
CA SER A 339 10.36 -0.30 -27.82
C SER A 339 11.83 -0.50 -28.19
N ALA A 340 12.07 -1.16 -29.33
CA ALA A 340 13.42 -1.37 -29.84
C ALA A 340 14.14 -0.03 -30.11
N GLU A 341 13.44 0.96 -30.65
CA GLU A 341 13.97 2.28 -30.96
C GLU A 341 14.34 3.06 -29.70
N GLN A 342 13.48 3.02 -28.67
CA GLN A 342 13.77 3.64 -27.38
C GLN A 342 14.98 3.00 -26.71
N ARG A 343 15.09 1.66 -26.75
CA ARG A 343 16.25 0.94 -26.23
C ARG A 343 17.52 1.30 -26.98
N ARG A 344 17.47 1.44 -28.30
CA ARG A 344 18.61 1.87 -29.14
C ARG A 344 19.12 3.25 -28.71
N VAL A 345 18.22 4.22 -28.54
CA VAL A 345 18.57 5.57 -28.07
C VAL A 345 19.23 5.51 -26.70
N LEU A 346 18.62 4.82 -25.73
CA LEU A 346 19.16 4.72 -24.37
C LEU A 346 20.49 3.98 -24.32
N TYR A 347 20.68 2.97 -25.18
CA TYR A 347 21.93 2.26 -25.34
C TYR A 347 23.05 3.17 -25.86
N GLU A 348 22.80 3.99 -26.88
CA GLU A 348 23.80 4.92 -27.43
C GLU A 348 24.30 5.91 -26.37
N ILE A 349 23.38 6.47 -25.58
CA ILE A 349 23.72 7.40 -24.49
C ILE A 349 24.46 6.66 -23.37
N SER A 350 24.03 5.44 -23.01
CA SER A 350 24.71 4.62 -22.00
C SER A 350 26.12 4.24 -22.43
N ASN A 351 26.30 3.86 -23.69
CA ASN A 351 27.62 3.56 -24.26
C ASN A 351 28.53 4.79 -24.17
N ALA A 352 28.01 5.99 -24.51
CA ALA A 352 28.73 7.25 -24.32
C ALA A 352 29.10 7.51 -22.86
N ALA A 353 28.19 7.23 -21.91
CA ALA A 353 28.40 7.42 -20.48
C ALA A 353 29.52 6.52 -19.92
N PHE A 354 29.66 5.31 -20.44
CA PHE A 354 30.57 4.29 -19.91
C PHE A 354 31.75 3.97 -20.84
N ARG A 355 32.08 4.85 -21.81
CA ARG A 355 33.21 4.63 -22.75
C ARG A 355 34.53 4.32 -22.05
N SER A 356 34.80 4.94 -20.90
CA SER A 356 36.03 4.70 -20.13
C SER A 356 36.13 3.30 -19.54
N GLN A 357 35.02 2.56 -19.45
CA GLN A 357 34.97 1.19 -18.92
C GLN A 357 35.14 0.13 -20.01
N THR A 358 35.25 0.52 -21.28
CA THR A 358 35.39 -0.42 -22.42
C THR A 358 36.63 -1.32 -22.32
N GLY A 359 37.67 -0.87 -21.61
CA GLY A 359 38.86 -1.69 -21.30
C GLY A 359 38.60 -2.86 -20.32
N ASN A 360 37.44 -2.89 -19.65
CA ASN A 360 37.01 -4.00 -18.80
C ASN A 360 35.62 -4.51 -19.29
N PRO A 361 35.59 -5.51 -20.18
CA PRO A 361 34.35 -5.99 -20.79
C PRO A 361 33.28 -6.43 -19.78
N SER A 362 33.68 -7.02 -18.64
CA SER A 362 32.75 -7.49 -17.61
C SER A 362 32.08 -6.34 -16.88
N ILE A 363 32.84 -5.30 -16.50
CA ILE A 363 32.30 -4.10 -15.86
C ILE A 363 31.40 -3.35 -16.85
N PHE A 364 31.90 -3.15 -18.07
CA PHE A 364 31.17 -2.46 -19.12
C PHE A 364 29.82 -3.14 -19.38
N TYR A 365 29.81 -4.45 -19.65
CA TYR A 365 28.59 -5.22 -19.84
C TYR A 365 27.63 -5.09 -18.65
N GLY A 366 28.14 -5.19 -17.42
CA GLY A 366 27.35 -5.03 -16.20
C GLY A 366 26.58 -3.71 -16.13
N LEU A 367 27.16 -2.62 -16.66
CA LEU A 367 26.58 -1.28 -16.68
C LEU A 367 25.55 -1.09 -17.79
N ILE A 368 25.79 -1.67 -18.98
CA ILE A 368 24.91 -1.47 -20.16
C ILE A 368 23.83 -2.55 -20.31
N LYS A 369 23.93 -3.69 -19.61
CA LYS A 369 23.06 -4.87 -19.83
C LYS A 369 21.57 -4.58 -19.75
N SER A 370 21.15 -3.60 -18.95
CA SER A 370 19.72 -3.25 -18.85
C SER A 370 19.18 -2.74 -20.18
N CYS A 371 19.97 -1.98 -20.93
CA CYS A 371 19.60 -1.36 -22.20
C CYS A 371 19.71 -2.31 -23.41
N LEU A 372 20.35 -3.47 -23.24
CA LEU A 372 20.51 -4.44 -24.33
C LEU A 372 19.18 -5.12 -24.65
N VAL A 373 18.90 -5.26 -25.95
CA VAL A 373 17.79 -6.09 -26.43
C VAL A 373 18.12 -7.53 -26.06
N LYS A 374 17.19 -8.25 -25.43
CA LYS A 374 17.24 -9.72 -25.38
C LYS A 374 17.01 -10.24 -26.80
N ASN A 375 17.98 -10.09 -27.69
CA ASN A 375 18.00 -10.86 -28.92
C ASN A 375 18.32 -12.30 -28.55
N ALA A 376 17.61 -13.24 -29.17
CA ALA A 376 17.77 -14.67 -28.95
C ALA A 376 19.23 -15.15 -29.07
N CYS A 377 20.11 -14.44 -29.79
CA CYS A 377 21.55 -14.70 -29.83
C CYS A 377 22.25 -14.68 -28.46
N TYR A 378 21.80 -13.84 -27.51
CA TYR A 378 22.49 -13.70 -26.22
C TYR A 378 22.32 -14.91 -25.30
N GLN A 379 21.27 -15.73 -25.48
CA GLN A 379 21.11 -16.97 -24.72
C GLN A 379 22.10 -18.05 -25.15
N HIS A 380 22.65 -17.99 -26.37
CA HIS A 380 23.71 -18.90 -26.81
C HIS A 380 25.11 -18.40 -26.42
N CYS A 381 25.40 -17.10 -26.47
CA CYS A 381 26.73 -16.59 -26.09
C CYS A 381 27.00 -16.63 -24.58
N ALA A 382 25.98 -16.52 -23.72
CA ALA A 382 26.18 -16.54 -22.27
C ALA A 382 26.63 -17.92 -21.74
N ALA A 383 26.40 -19.00 -22.50
CA ALA A 383 26.88 -20.34 -22.17
C ALA A 383 28.34 -20.58 -22.57
N ASP A 384 28.96 -19.68 -23.35
CA ASP A 384 30.22 -19.96 -24.07
C ASP A 384 31.33 -18.93 -23.81
N LEU A 385 31.24 -18.18 -22.70
CA LEU A 385 32.28 -17.24 -22.22
C LEU A 385 33.64 -17.90 -21.90
N SER A 386 33.79 -19.20 -22.14
CA SER A 386 35.07 -19.93 -22.05
C SER A 386 35.84 -20.04 -23.37
N LYS A 387 35.27 -19.63 -24.51
CA LYS A 387 35.93 -19.72 -25.82
C LYS A 387 35.90 -18.38 -26.55
N LYS A 388 37.09 -17.87 -26.88
CA LYS A 388 37.35 -16.64 -27.66
C LYS A 388 36.40 -16.52 -28.86
N CYS A 389 35.56 -15.48 -28.90
CA CYS A 389 34.88 -15.10 -30.13
C CYS A 389 35.80 -14.23 -30.98
N ILE A 390 36.18 -14.75 -32.16
CA ILE A 390 36.73 -13.98 -33.28
C ILE A 390 35.52 -13.51 -34.09
N ILE A 391 35.39 -12.19 -34.27
CA ILE A 391 34.38 -11.60 -35.16
C ILE A 391 34.92 -11.71 -36.60
N PRO A 392 34.20 -12.33 -37.56
CA PRO A 392 34.63 -12.32 -38.96
C PRO A 392 34.33 -10.94 -39.59
N PRO A 393 35.08 -10.50 -40.62
CA PRO A 393 35.14 -9.07 -40.98
C PRO A 393 33.89 -8.48 -41.64
N ASN A 394 32.84 -9.25 -41.93
CA ASN A 394 31.71 -8.79 -42.74
C ASN A 394 30.36 -9.22 -42.15
N SER A 395 29.94 -8.65 -41.01
CA SER A 395 28.54 -8.72 -40.60
C SER A 395 28.02 -7.32 -40.27
N GLU A 396 27.38 -6.70 -41.27
CA GLU A 396 26.46 -5.60 -41.07
C GLU A 396 25.14 -6.15 -40.51
N ASN A 397 24.83 -5.70 -39.28
CA ASN A 397 23.54 -5.65 -38.54
C ASN A 397 23.63 -6.20 -37.11
#